data_AF-A0A1N7RKK0-F1
#
_entry.id   AF-A0A1N7RKK0-F1
#
_cell.length_a   1.000
_cell.length_b   1.000
_cell.length_c   1.000
_cell.angle_alpha   90.00
_cell.angle_beta   90.00
_cell.angle_gamma   90.00
#
_symmetry.space_group_name_H-M   'P 1'
#
loop_
_entity.id
_entity.type
_entity.pdbx_description
1 polymer ?
#
loop_
_entity_poly.entity_id
_entity_poly.type
_entity_poly.pdbx_seq_one_letter_code
_entity_poly.pdbx_strand_id
1 'polypeptide(L)'
;MMTSRLKEARYRYRSFNPSEDSRLSAADAIKQVAEFAGVLLSLESDRHDWATIHNLRGVFVAGLGDGMGKPSLILCPDGHDAPLDVRDEVKLYKHPDDIGGHVASLVLDLTDYLQQVDPPSGKVATSLQSLTFGDPTAENEMTTLGAYYLRTDQFHRALRGEVNLVVGRKGSGKTALFLQLRDRVRADKRNVIVDLKPEGYQLIKLKEDLLSYLSAGTRQHLITAFCEYLLLLDVTYKVLEKDRVTHKHNHEIYDLYLDLEQPYKVENFSAEGDFSERLLNLSSRIASEYREKFGYSSEIKLSTKDVTSLVYAHDIRALGEKLSNYLETKQSVWILFDNLDKGWNTGGVDEIDAIVLRCLVEAGRKIERDIRKRDHTFHCVVLIRNDVYKHLMKSSADYGKDMRAVLDWTDPDMLREMLRLRLVSGIDGIDRDVSFEQVWRDICVSHYHGEDTSDYIIERSLMRPRNVLKFFAHSKGFANNFNHNKIDETDIEKGIKAYSQDLLVELDHELNDVYPSAPDLLYSLLDSKPVLTKLELFGMIRSVGATSAAMPAIAEGKHG
;
A
#
# COMPACT_ATOMS: atom_id res chain seq x y z
N MET A 1 -8.06 -1.47 11.35
CA MET A 1 -9.36 -1.10 11.97
C MET A 1 -9.62 0.40 12.02
N MET A 2 -8.68 1.22 12.51
CA MET A 2 -8.81 2.70 12.56
C MET A 2 -9.24 3.33 11.22
N THR A 3 -8.53 2.99 10.14
CA THR A 3 -8.81 3.48 8.78
C THR A 3 -10.19 3.04 8.27
N SER A 4 -10.65 1.84 8.64
CA SER A 4 -11.99 1.33 8.28
C SER A 4 -13.08 2.20 8.91
N ARG A 5 -12.99 2.46 10.21
CA ARG A 5 -13.97 3.28 10.95
C ARG A 5 -13.98 4.75 10.47
N LEU A 6 -12.83 5.32 10.14
CA LEU A 6 -12.78 6.66 9.51
C LEU A 6 -13.47 6.70 8.13
N LYS A 7 -13.31 5.63 7.33
CA LYS A 7 -14.00 5.51 6.03
C LYS A 7 -15.52 5.39 6.20
N GLU A 8 -15.99 4.63 7.18
CA GLU A 8 -17.41 4.55 7.53
C GLU A 8 -17.98 5.93 7.89
N ALA A 9 -17.23 6.72 8.65
CA ALA A 9 -17.56 8.10 9.01
C ALA A 9 -17.43 9.12 7.85
N ARG A 10 -16.99 8.68 6.66
CA ARG A 10 -16.81 9.49 5.44
C ARG A 10 -15.82 10.65 5.55
N TYR A 11 -14.93 10.62 6.54
CA TYR A 11 -13.84 11.58 6.62
C TYR A 11 -12.71 11.22 5.66
N ARG A 12 -12.10 12.25 5.04
CA ARG A 12 -10.85 12.08 4.29
C ARG A 12 -9.70 12.01 5.29
N TYR A 13 -8.70 11.18 5.00
CA TYR A 13 -7.52 11.05 5.85
C TYR A 13 -6.24 11.04 4.99
N ARG A 14 -5.13 11.49 5.57
CA ARG A 14 -3.78 11.16 5.12
C ARG A 14 -3.14 10.24 6.15
N SER A 15 -2.39 9.26 5.66
CA SER A 15 -1.74 8.26 6.50
C SER A 15 -0.24 8.47 6.45
N PHE A 16 0.39 8.56 7.61
CA PHE A 16 1.85 8.63 7.75
C PHE A 16 2.31 7.33 8.40
N ASN A 17 2.52 6.30 7.57
CA ASN A 17 2.96 4.99 8.03
C ASN A 17 4.49 4.90 7.92
N PRO A 18 5.23 4.49 8.98
CA PRO A 18 6.69 4.34 8.92
C PRO A 18 7.22 3.46 7.77
N SER A 19 6.41 2.52 7.27
CA SER A 19 6.77 1.67 6.11
C SER A 19 6.75 2.42 4.76
N GLU A 20 5.93 3.45 4.64
CA GLU A 20 5.80 4.28 3.43
C GLU A 20 6.64 5.56 3.54
N ASP A 21 6.55 6.21 4.69
CA ASP A 21 7.23 7.46 5.03
C ASP A 21 8.30 7.18 6.10
N SER A 22 9.52 6.88 5.63
CA SER A 22 10.66 6.59 6.50
C SER A 22 11.03 7.78 7.39
N ARG A 23 10.75 9.00 6.95
CA ARG A 23 11.02 10.25 7.66
C ARG A 23 9.81 11.18 7.62
N LEU A 24 9.49 11.76 8.77
CA LEU A 24 8.61 12.91 8.90
C LEU A 24 9.42 14.04 9.53
N SER A 25 9.77 15.08 8.76
CA SER A 25 10.51 16.22 9.30
C SER A 25 9.62 17.03 10.25
N ALA A 26 10.22 17.75 11.21
CA ALA A 26 9.44 18.60 12.11
C ALA A 26 8.67 19.69 11.35
N ALA A 27 9.27 20.27 10.31
CA ALA A 27 8.63 21.26 9.47
C ALA A 27 7.42 20.68 8.71
N ASP A 28 7.56 19.46 8.16
CA ASP A 28 6.46 18.78 7.49
C ASP A 28 5.36 18.40 8.48
N ALA A 29 5.69 17.88 9.65
CA ALA A 29 4.71 17.56 10.68
C ALA A 29 3.89 18.80 11.09
N ILE A 30 4.55 19.93 11.36
CA ILE A 30 3.89 21.20 11.68
C ILE A 30 2.95 21.61 10.56
N LYS A 31 3.42 21.59 9.31
CA LYS A 31 2.61 21.95 8.14
C LYS A 31 1.38 21.05 8.00
N GLN A 32 1.57 19.73 8.06
CA GLN A 32 0.50 18.75 7.89
C GLN A 32 -0.53 18.92 9.00
N VAL A 33 -0.10 18.94 10.28
CA VAL A 33 -1.01 19.14 11.40
C VAL A 33 -1.76 20.46 11.29
N ALA A 34 -1.10 21.55 10.84
CA ALA A 34 -1.74 22.84 10.61
C ALA A 34 -2.83 22.81 9.51
N GLU A 35 -2.70 21.97 8.49
CA GLU A 35 -3.67 21.81 7.40
C GLU A 35 -4.87 20.90 7.77
N PHE A 36 -4.71 19.94 8.69
CA PHE A 36 -5.76 18.98 9.04
C PHE A 36 -6.73 19.45 10.12
N ALA A 37 -7.94 18.88 10.13
CA ALA A 37 -8.95 19.18 11.15
C ALA A 37 -8.65 18.51 12.51
N GLY A 38 -7.90 17.41 12.52
CA GLY A 38 -7.48 16.74 13.75
C GLY A 38 -6.55 15.55 13.48
N VAL A 39 -6.16 14.88 14.56
CA VAL A 39 -5.09 13.86 14.58
C VAL A 39 -5.61 12.55 15.17
N LEU A 40 -5.30 11.44 14.50
CA LEU A 40 -5.51 10.09 15.04
C LEU A 40 -4.18 9.35 15.06
N LEU A 41 -3.79 8.83 16.22
CA LEU A 41 -2.58 8.03 16.35
C LEU A 41 -2.78 6.84 17.30
N SER A 42 -2.01 5.79 17.06
CA SER A 42 -1.95 4.61 17.92
C SER A 42 -0.53 4.40 18.37
N LEU A 43 -0.32 4.28 19.68
CA LEU A 43 0.95 3.84 20.26
C LEU A 43 1.09 2.34 20.01
N GLU A 44 2.33 1.92 19.73
CA GLU A 44 2.68 0.54 19.45
C GLU A 44 3.45 -0.04 20.63
N SER A 45 3.17 -1.31 20.95
CA SER A 45 3.93 -2.00 21.99
C SER A 45 5.39 -2.23 21.54
N ASP A 46 6.32 -2.28 22.50
CA ASP A 46 7.77 -2.46 22.29
C ASP A 46 8.18 -3.80 21.63
N ARG A 47 7.21 -4.59 21.16
CA ARG A 47 7.43 -5.84 20.43
C ARG A 47 7.89 -5.63 18.99
N HIS A 48 7.78 -4.41 18.47
CA HIS A 48 8.22 -4.08 17.12
C HIS A 48 9.50 -3.25 17.15
N ASP A 49 10.47 -3.58 16.30
CA ASP A 49 11.76 -2.87 16.20
C ASP A 49 11.61 -1.36 15.91
N TRP A 50 10.47 -0.96 15.32
CA TRP A 50 10.15 0.42 14.95
C TRP A 50 9.22 1.14 15.94
N ALA A 51 8.75 0.46 17.00
CA ALA A 51 7.78 0.99 17.96
C ALA A 51 8.28 2.27 18.64
N THR A 52 9.54 2.30 19.08
CA THR A 52 10.13 3.46 19.76
C THR A 52 10.10 4.71 18.88
N ILE A 53 10.53 4.59 17.62
CA ILE A 53 10.57 5.71 16.67
C ILE A 53 9.16 6.16 16.33
N HIS A 54 8.24 5.22 16.12
CA HIS A 54 6.84 5.51 15.84
C HIS A 54 6.16 6.22 17.00
N ASN A 55 6.32 5.73 18.23
CA ASN A 55 5.71 6.33 19.43
C ASN A 55 6.24 7.75 19.67
N LEU A 56 7.55 7.97 19.51
CA LEU A 56 8.14 9.32 19.61
C LEU A 56 7.53 10.28 18.58
N ARG A 57 7.39 9.84 17.32
CA ARG A 57 6.74 10.64 16.26
C ARG A 57 5.27 10.89 16.59
N GLY A 58 4.56 9.87 17.03
CA GLY A 58 3.14 9.95 17.41
C GLY A 58 2.93 10.98 18.51
N VAL A 59 3.70 10.92 19.59
CA VAL A 59 3.61 11.88 20.71
C VAL A 59 3.97 13.30 20.25
N PHE A 60 4.99 13.47 19.41
CA PHE A 60 5.32 14.78 18.84
C PHE A 60 4.16 15.37 18.03
N VAL A 61 3.51 14.56 17.19
CA VAL A 61 2.34 14.98 16.39
C VAL A 61 1.13 15.26 17.28
N ALA A 62 0.91 14.48 18.35
CA ALA A 62 -0.11 14.77 19.36
C ALA A 62 0.12 16.13 20.02
N GLY A 63 1.35 16.43 20.45
CA GLY A 63 1.70 17.71 21.04
C GLY A 63 1.51 18.90 20.08
N LEU A 64 1.74 18.71 18.78
CA LEU A 64 1.39 19.72 17.77
C LEU A 64 -0.13 19.90 17.64
N GLY A 65 -0.90 18.81 17.67
CA GLY A 65 -2.36 18.84 17.64
C GLY A 65 -2.94 19.60 18.82
N ASP A 66 -2.51 19.25 20.03
CA ASP A 66 -2.89 19.93 21.29
C ASP A 66 -2.49 21.41 21.26
N GLY A 67 -1.24 21.72 20.91
CA GLY A 67 -0.75 23.09 20.81
C GLY A 67 -1.48 23.96 19.76
N MET A 68 -2.13 23.35 18.77
CA MET A 68 -2.97 24.03 17.78
C MET A 68 -4.47 23.98 18.11
N GLY A 69 -4.85 23.41 19.26
CA GLY A 69 -6.24 23.27 19.69
C GLY A 69 -7.07 22.35 18.79
N LYS A 70 -6.44 21.36 18.17
CA LYS A 70 -7.09 20.44 17.23
C LYS A 70 -7.52 19.14 17.92
N PRO A 71 -8.72 18.62 17.67
CA PRO A 71 -9.15 17.33 18.19
C PRO A 71 -8.12 16.22 17.89
N SER A 72 -7.68 15.53 18.93
CA SER A 72 -6.70 14.45 18.86
C SER A 72 -7.26 13.19 19.53
N LEU A 73 -6.95 12.03 18.95
CA LEU A 73 -7.21 10.73 19.59
C LEU A 73 -5.91 9.93 19.63
N ILE A 74 -5.49 9.59 20.84
CA ILE A 74 -4.33 8.74 21.10
C ILE A 74 -4.84 7.39 21.60
N LEU A 75 -4.65 6.33 20.81
CA LEU A 75 -4.97 4.97 21.20
C LEU A 75 -3.73 4.29 21.80
N CYS A 76 -3.91 3.48 22.83
CA CYS A 76 -2.82 2.66 23.39
C CYS A 76 -3.32 1.25 23.73
N PRO A 77 -2.59 0.19 23.33
CA PRO A 77 -2.96 -1.17 23.68
C PRO A 77 -2.86 -1.39 25.19
N ASP A 78 -3.82 -2.13 25.75
CA ASP A 78 -3.80 -2.51 27.16
C ASP A 78 -2.53 -3.29 27.52
N GLY A 79 -1.84 -2.84 28.56
CA GLY A 79 -0.54 -3.38 28.98
C GLY A 79 0.68 -2.68 28.40
N HIS A 80 0.53 -1.65 27.56
CA HIS A 80 1.62 -0.72 27.23
C HIS A 80 1.47 0.57 28.05
N ASP A 81 2.55 0.97 28.72
CA ASP A 81 2.57 2.19 29.51
C ASP A 81 2.74 3.42 28.61
N ALA A 82 1.68 4.21 28.50
CA ALA A 82 1.76 5.47 27.79
C ALA A 82 2.77 6.44 28.46
N PRO A 83 3.51 7.23 27.66
CA PRO A 83 4.40 8.28 28.17
C PRO A 83 3.65 9.22 29.11
N LEU A 84 4.33 9.67 30.17
CA LEU A 84 3.72 10.51 31.22
C LEU A 84 3.03 11.75 30.65
N ASP A 85 3.61 12.36 29.62
CA ASP A 85 3.13 13.61 29.02
C ASP A 85 1.76 13.49 28.33
N VAL A 86 1.38 12.28 27.87
CA VAL A 86 0.11 12.04 27.14
C VAL A 86 -0.82 11.08 27.87
N ARG A 87 -0.42 10.60 29.06
CA ARG A 87 -1.07 9.49 29.77
C ARG A 87 -2.55 9.73 30.05
N ASP A 88 -2.91 10.97 30.37
CA ASP A 88 -4.28 11.33 30.73
C ASP A 88 -5.21 11.45 29.51
N GLU A 89 -4.64 11.65 28.32
CA GLU A 89 -5.39 11.81 27.07
C GLU A 89 -5.56 10.48 26.30
N VAL A 90 -4.71 9.50 26.61
CA VAL A 90 -4.69 8.20 25.95
C VAL A 90 -5.97 7.39 26.23
N LYS A 91 -6.53 6.81 25.18
CA LYS A 91 -7.63 5.85 25.23
C LYS A 91 -7.09 4.43 25.09
N LEU A 92 -7.28 3.64 26.15
CA LEU A 92 -6.89 2.25 26.17
C LEU A 92 -7.87 1.40 25.34
N TYR A 93 -7.33 0.40 24.64
CA TYR A 93 -8.12 -0.63 23.97
C TYR A 93 -7.57 -2.02 24.30
N LYS A 94 -8.47 -2.97 24.57
CA LYS A 94 -8.12 -4.38 24.83
C LYS A 94 -8.40 -5.22 23.60
N HIS A 95 -9.57 -4.97 23.00
CA HIS A 95 -10.02 -5.62 21.80
C HIS A 95 -10.15 -4.61 20.66
N PRO A 96 -9.95 -5.06 19.40
CA PRO A 96 -10.14 -4.21 18.24
C PRO A 96 -11.51 -3.49 18.27
N ASP A 97 -12.57 -4.17 18.71
CA ASP A 97 -13.94 -3.63 18.80
C ASP A 97 -14.07 -2.36 19.66
N ASP A 98 -13.20 -2.18 20.65
CA ASP A 98 -13.17 -0.99 21.51
C ASP A 98 -12.80 0.28 20.72
N ILE A 99 -12.02 0.12 19.63
CA ILE A 99 -11.52 1.24 18.80
C ILE A 99 -12.68 1.98 18.14
N GLY A 100 -13.77 1.29 17.80
CA GLY A 100 -14.92 1.88 17.12
C GLY A 100 -15.56 3.01 17.93
N GLY A 101 -15.73 2.81 19.24
CA GLY A 101 -16.32 3.82 20.13
C GLY A 101 -15.44 5.06 20.26
N HIS A 102 -14.13 4.88 20.39
CA HIS A 102 -13.18 5.98 20.50
C HIS A 102 -13.12 6.82 19.22
N VAL A 103 -13.09 6.17 18.04
CA VAL A 103 -13.10 6.88 16.75
C VAL A 103 -14.42 7.63 16.54
N ALA A 104 -15.56 7.08 16.99
CA ALA A 104 -16.83 7.78 16.92
C ALA A 104 -16.85 9.06 17.78
N SER A 105 -16.22 9.05 18.96
CA SER A 105 -16.04 10.26 19.79
C SER A 105 -15.22 11.32 19.06
N LEU A 106 -14.07 10.94 18.49
CA LEU A 106 -13.22 11.86 17.74
C LEU A 106 -13.98 12.50 16.57
N VAL A 107 -14.82 11.73 15.87
CA VAL A 107 -15.63 12.24 14.75
C VAL A 107 -16.61 13.34 15.19
N LEU A 108 -17.17 13.24 16.40
CA LEU A 108 -18.01 14.30 16.96
C LEU A 108 -17.18 15.55 17.25
N ASP A 109 -16.04 15.39 17.94
CA ASP A 109 -15.14 16.49 18.27
C ASP A 109 -14.62 17.22 17.02
N LEU A 110 -14.29 16.47 15.95
CA LEU A 110 -13.93 17.00 14.64
C LEU A 110 -15.06 17.81 14.01
N THR A 111 -16.30 17.34 14.14
CA THR A 111 -17.47 18.02 13.57
C THR A 111 -17.70 19.35 14.28
N ASP A 112 -17.58 19.38 15.61
CA ASP A 112 -17.72 20.58 16.42
C ASP A 112 -16.59 21.58 16.14
N TYR A 113 -15.34 21.10 16.04
CA TYR A 113 -14.19 21.92 15.68
C TYR A 113 -14.37 22.59 14.32
N LEU A 114 -14.77 21.83 13.29
CA LEU A 114 -14.99 22.36 11.94
C LEU A 114 -16.11 23.41 11.87
N GLN A 115 -17.06 23.42 12.81
CA GLN A 115 -18.10 24.46 12.90
C GLN A 115 -17.61 25.75 13.56
N GLN A 116 -16.57 25.68 14.40
CA GLN A 116 -16.05 26.82 15.17
C GLN A 116 -14.90 27.55 14.47
N VAL A 117 -14.23 26.90 13.53
CA VAL A 117 -13.07 27.47 12.83
C VAL A 117 -13.53 28.39 11.71
N ASP A 118 -13.25 29.69 11.87
CA ASP A 118 -13.35 30.65 10.76
C ASP A 118 -12.36 30.27 9.66
N PRO A 119 -12.74 30.35 8.37
CA PRO A 119 -11.80 30.12 7.29
C PRO A 119 -10.63 31.12 7.41
N PRO A 120 -9.38 30.66 7.25
CA PRO A 120 -8.22 31.52 7.44
C PRO A 120 -8.31 32.76 6.55
N SER A 121 -8.08 33.94 7.15
CA SER A 121 -8.01 35.19 6.39
C SER A 121 -6.91 35.11 5.32
N GLY A 122 -7.32 35.20 4.05
CA GLY A 122 -6.44 34.98 2.91
C GLY A 122 -5.36 36.06 2.81
N LYS A 123 -4.12 35.71 3.12
CA LYS A 123 -2.98 36.44 2.54
C LYS A 123 -2.95 36.14 1.05
N VAL A 124 -2.60 37.14 0.23
CA VAL A 124 -2.36 36.97 -1.21
C VAL A 124 -1.14 36.04 -1.34
N ALA A 125 -1.39 34.76 -1.53
CA ALA A 125 -0.35 33.77 -1.80
C ALA A 125 0.29 34.09 -3.15
N THR A 126 1.61 33.96 -3.26
CA THR A 126 2.26 33.97 -4.57
C THR A 126 1.76 32.77 -5.40
N SER A 127 1.87 32.83 -6.73
CA SER A 127 1.45 31.72 -7.60
C SER A 127 2.15 30.40 -7.25
N LEU A 128 3.40 30.47 -6.77
CA LEU A 128 4.15 29.30 -6.28
C LEU A 128 3.62 28.77 -4.93
N GLN A 129 3.17 29.67 -4.05
CA GLN A 129 2.58 29.30 -2.76
C GLN A 129 1.20 28.65 -2.92
N SER A 130 0.39 29.13 -3.87
CA SER A 130 -0.93 28.55 -4.18
C SER A 130 -0.85 27.27 -5.03
N LEU A 131 0.25 27.04 -5.73
CA LEU A 131 0.46 25.84 -6.56
C LEU A 131 0.23 24.58 -5.72
N THR A 132 -0.59 23.66 -6.21
CA THR A 132 -0.66 22.29 -5.68
C THR A 132 -0.20 21.31 -6.78
N PHE A 133 0.40 20.19 -6.42
CA PHE A 133 0.83 19.18 -7.43
C PHE A 133 0.66 17.74 -6.93
N GLY A 134 -0.12 17.59 -5.85
CA GLY A 134 -0.38 16.30 -5.22
C GLY A 134 0.68 15.87 -4.20
N ASP A 135 0.53 14.65 -3.72
CA ASP A 135 1.37 14.00 -2.70
C ASP A 135 2.28 12.94 -3.35
N PRO A 136 3.56 12.79 -2.93
CA PRO A 136 4.42 11.71 -3.43
C PRO A 136 3.91 10.30 -3.11
N THR A 137 3.09 10.16 -2.05
CA THR A 137 2.52 8.90 -1.60
C THR A 137 1.09 8.76 -2.13
N ALA A 138 0.90 7.80 -3.05
CA ALA A 138 -0.38 7.62 -3.76
C ALA A 138 -1.57 7.34 -2.82
N GLU A 139 -1.35 6.73 -1.64
CA GLU A 139 -2.40 6.49 -0.63
C GLU A 139 -3.00 7.80 -0.09
N ASN A 140 -2.25 8.89 -0.10
CA ASN A 140 -2.72 10.22 0.29
C ASN A 140 -3.52 10.93 -0.84
N GLU A 141 -3.51 10.39 -2.06
CA GLU A 141 -4.15 10.97 -3.24
C GLU A 141 -5.37 10.18 -3.73
N MET A 142 -5.95 9.31 -2.88
CA MET A 142 -7.05 8.40 -3.25
C MET A 142 -8.25 9.06 -3.93
N THR A 143 -8.48 10.35 -3.69
CA THR A 143 -9.63 11.09 -4.25
C THR A 143 -9.25 12.10 -5.34
N THR A 144 -7.97 12.48 -5.45
CA THR A 144 -7.51 13.56 -6.32
C THR A 144 -6.68 13.07 -7.50
N LEU A 145 -5.98 11.94 -7.35
CA LEU A 145 -5.03 11.42 -8.34
C LEU A 145 -5.63 11.29 -9.75
N GLY A 146 -6.92 11.01 -9.87
CA GLY A 146 -7.59 10.84 -11.16
C GLY A 146 -7.61 12.09 -12.04
N ALA A 147 -7.41 13.28 -11.48
CA ALA A 147 -7.38 14.53 -12.22
C ALA A 147 -6.09 14.72 -13.04
N TYR A 148 -4.97 14.13 -12.61
CA TYR A 148 -3.64 14.37 -13.16
C TYR A 148 -2.80 13.09 -13.35
N TYR A 149 -3.44 11.93 -13.35
CA TYR A 149 -2.75 10.66 -13.57
C TYR A 149 -2.31 10.48 -15.02
N LEU A 150 -1.02 10.21 -15.24
CA LEU A 150 -0.49 9.82 -16.53
C LEU A 150 -0.94 8.39 -16.88
N ARG A 151 -1.81 8.27 -17.88
CA ARG A 151 -2.32 6.98 -18.36
C ARG A 151 -1.31 6.33 -19.31
N THR A 152 -0.52 5.41 -18.79
CA THR A 152 0.48 4.68 -19.57
C THR A 152 -0.11 3.48 -20.33
N ASP A 153 0.65 2.89 -21.25
CA ASP A 153 0.27 1.64 -21.91
C ASP A 153 0.01 0.51 -20.89
N GLN A 154 0.83 0.40 -19.85
CA GLN A 154 0.66 -0.58 -18.78
C GLN A 154 -0.69 -0.43 -18.07
N PHE A 155 -1.13 0.81 -17.82
CA PHE A 155 -2.46 1.09 -17.28
C PHE A 155 -3.57 0.63 -18.23
N HIS A 156 -3.44 0.93 -19.53
CA HIS A 156 -4.43 0.53 -20.52
C HIS A 156 -4.52 -0.98 -20.72
N ARG A 157 -3.39 -1.68 -20.71
CA ARG A 157 -3.34 -3.15 -20.78
C ARG A 157 -3.98 -3.80 -19.55
N ALA A 158 -3.71 -3.27 -18.35
CA ALA A 158 -4.37 -3.72 -17.13
C ALA A 158 -5.89 -3.48 -17.18
N LEU A 159 -6.34 -2.32 -17.68
CA LEU A 159 -7.75 -2.00 -17.83
C LEU A 159 -8.48 -2.90 -18.85
N ARG A 160 -7.80 -3.37 -19.89
CA ARG A 160 -8.35 -4.33 -20.86
C ARG A 160 -8.34 -5.78 -20.34
N GLY A 161 -7.78 -6.04 -19.16
CA GLY A 161 -7.63 -7.39 -18.63
C GLY A 161 -6.57 -8.22 -19.33
N GLU A 162 -5.65 -7.58 -20.07
CA GLU A 162 -4.51 -8.22 -20.75
C GLU A 162 -3.33 -8.44 -19.80
N VAL A 163 -3.44 -8.01 -18.54
CA VAL A 163 -2.38 -8.10 -17.56
C VAL A 163 -2.97 -8.60 -16.26
N ASN A 164 -2.42 -9.68 -15.75
CA ASN A 164 -2.75 -10.24 -14.45
C ASN A 164 -1.66 -9.96 -13.40
N LEU A 165 -0.47 -9.53 -13.83
CA LEU A 165 0.66 -9.23 -12.96
C LEU A 165 1.34 -7.91 -13.33
N VAL A 166 1.37 -6.97 -12.38
CA VAL A 166 2.06 -5.69 -12.52
C VAL A 166 3.28 -5.68 -11.58
N VAL A 167 4.45 -5.46 -12.15
CA VAL A 167 5.74 -5.58 -11.45
C VAL A 167 6.48 -4.24 -11.53
N GLY A 168 6.88 -3.69 -10.38
CA GLY A 168 7.62 -2.41 -10.34
C GLY A 168 8.40 -2.18 -9.04
N ARG A 169 9.43 -1.34 -9.08
CA ARG A 169 10.22 -0.94 -7.88
C ARG A 169 9.37 -0.14 -6.88
N LYS A 170 9.81 0.01 -5.63
CA LYS A 170 9.18 0.96 -4.69
C LYS A 170 9.28 2.38 -5.27
N GLY A 171 8.20 3.16 -5.17
CA GLY A 171 8.11 4.50 -5.78
C GLY A 171 7.83 4.56 -7.30
N SER A 172 7.63 3.42 -7.99
CA SER A 172 7.33 3.38 -9.45
C SER A 172 5.87 3.70 -9.82
N GLY A 173 4.96 3.85 -8.85
CA GLY A 173 3.55 4.13 -9.10
C GLY A 173 2.62 2.92 -9.16
N LYS A 174 3.00 1.77 -8.57
CA LYS A 174 2.11 0.58 -8.44
C LYS A 174 0.76 0.93 -7.80
N THR A 175 0.79 1.50 -6.60
CA THR A 175 -0.41 1.93 -5.87
C THR A 175 -1.21 3.00 -6.63
N ALA A 176 -0.53 3.88 -7.37
CA ALA A 176 -1.20 4.84 -8.25
C ALA A 176 -1.98 4.13 -9.37
N LEU A 177 -1.38 3.16 -10.06
CA LEU A 177 -2.06 2.32 -11.05
C LEU A 177 -3.24 1.56 -10.44
N PHE A 178 -3.05 0.96 -9.26
CA PHE A 178 -4.10 0.25 -8.53
C PHE A 178 -5.32 1.15 -8.25
N LEU A 179 -5.10 2.35 -7.69
CA LEU A 179 -6.18 3.29 -7.37
C LEU A 179 -6.92 3.73 -8.63
N GLN A 180 -6.19 4.02 -9.71
CA GLN A 180 -6.79 4.48 -10.97
C GLN A 180 -7.54 3.38 -11.70
N LEU A 181 -7.01 2.15 -11.69
CA LEU A 181 -7.70 0.99 -12.26
C LEU A 181 -9.01 0.75 -11.50
N ARG A 182 -8.94 0.73 -10.17
CA ARG A 182 -10.12 0.59 -9.29
C ARG A 182 -11.16 1.66 -9.59
N ASP A 183 -10.79 2.94 -9.60
CA ASP A 183 -11.73 4.04 -9.76
C ASP A 183 -12.34 4.07 -11.17
N ARG A 184 -11.56 3.73 -12.21
CA ARG A 184 -12.06 3.64 -13.58
C ARG A 184 -13.05 2.50 -13.77
N VAL A 185 -12.78 1.33 -13.20
CA VAL A 185 -13.70 0.18 -13.26
C VAL A 185 -14.95 0.45 -12.39
N ARG A 186 -14.81 1.15 -11.24
CA ARG A 186 -15.93 1.56 -10.35
C ARG A 186 -16.92 2.49 -11.03
N ALA A 187 -16.52 3.20 -12.10
CA ALA A 187 -17.39 4.11 -12.83
C ALA A 187 -18.63 3.40 -13.41
N ASP A 188 -18.51 2.13 -13.82
CA ASP A 188 -19.68 1.31 -14.16
C ASP A 188 -20.19 0.58 -12.91
N LYS A 189 -21.40 0.93 -12.49
CA LYS A 189 -22.03 0.35 -11.30
C LYS A 189 -22.31 -1.14 -11.43
N ARG A 190 -22.28 -1.74 -12.63
CA ARG A 190 -22.46 -3.18 -12.83
C ARG A 190 -21.20 -3.99 -12.53
N ASN A 191 -20.04 -3.34 -12.42
CA ASN A 191 -18.79 -4.00 -12.07
C ASN A 191 -18.69 -4.23 -10.56
N VAL A 192 -18.16 -5.40 -10.18
CA VAL A 192 -17.85 -5.75 -8.79
C VAL A 192 -16.33 -5.67 -8.63
N ILE A 193 -15.87 -4.93 -7.63
CA ILE A 193 -14.43 -4.73 -7.39
C ILE A 193 -14.12 -5.05 -5.95
N VAL A 194 -13.23 -6.02 -5.79
CA VAL A 194 -12.66 -6.47 -4.53
C VAL A 194 -11.25 -5.88 -4.43
N ASP A 195 -11.10 -4.84 -3.60
CA ASP A 195 -9.81 -4.22 -3.29
C ASP A 195 -9.18 -4.91 -2.07
N LEU A 196 -8.10 -5.64 -2.31
CA LEU A 196 -7.39 -6.41 -1.28
C LEU A 196 -6.03 -5.78 -0.98
N LYS A 197 -5.84 -5.39 0.28
CA LYS A 197 -4.58 -4.88 0.82
C LYS A 197 -4.27 -5.61 2.13
N PRO A 198 -3.78 -6.87 2.09
CA PRO A 198 -3.43 -7.58 3.32
C PRO A 198 -2.38 -6.80 4.11
N GLU A 199 -2.53 -6.83 5.43
CA GLU A 199 -1.47 -6.35 6.30
C GLU A 199 -0.47 -7.46 6.56
N GLY A 200 0.74 -7.03 6.82
CA GLY A 200 1.87 -7.90 6.77
C GLY A 200 1.88 -9.05 7.77
N TYR A 201 1.57 -8.71 9.03
CA TYR A 201 1.51 -9.65 10.13
C TYR A 201 0.48 -10.77 9.90
N GLN A 202 -0.54 -10.56 9.05
CA GLN A 202 -1.60 -11.54 8.83
C GLN A 202 -1.09 -12.71 8.00
N LEU A 203 -0.24 -12.42 7.01
CA LEU A 203 0.42 -13.44 6.20
C LEU A 203 1.44 -14.21 7.05
N ILE A 204 2.16 -13.52 7.94
CA ILE A 204 3.08 -14.15 8.91
C ILE A 204 2.31 -15.09 9.84
N LYS A 205 1.21 -14.62 10.44
CA LYS A 205 0.44 -15.42 11.38
C LYS A 205 -0.23 -16.62 10.69
N LEU A 206 -0.73 -16.45 9.46
CA LEU A 206 -1.19 -17.55 8.62
C LEU A 206 -0.08 -18.60 8.45
N LYS A 207 1.15 -18.15 8.23
CA LYS A 207 2.32 -19.02 8.14
C LYS A 207 2.60 -19.74 9.45
N GLU A 208 2.65 -19.05 10.58
CA GLU A 208 2.96 -19.65 11.88
C GLU A 208 1.89 -20.67 12.30
N ASP A 209 0.61 -20.30 12.14
CA ASP A 209 -0.53 -21.10 12.58
C ASP A 209 -0.77 -22.34 11.72
N LEU A 210 -0.57 -22.26 10.39
CA LEU A 210 -0.90 -23.37 9.47
C LEU A 210 0.31 -24.19 9.01
N LEU A 211 1.51 -23.62 8.94
CA LEU A 211 2.62 -24.22 8.16
C LEU A 211 3.66 -24.94 9.01
N SER A 212 3.68 -24.71 10.32
CA SER A 212 4.62 -25.33 11.26
C SER A 212 4.46 -26.86 11.37
N TYR A 213 3.31 -27.42 10.98
CA TYR A 213 2.98 -28.85 11.19
C TYR A 213 2.85 -29.69 9.91
N LEU A 214 2.98 -29.08 8.71
CA LEU A 214 2.65 -29.71 7.44
C LEU A 214 3.86 -29.99 6.55
N SER A 215 3.86 -31.13 5.86
CA SER A 215 4.87 -31.43 4.82
C SER A 215 4.78 -30.45 3.63
N ALA A 216 5.89 -30.18 2.95
CA ALA A 216 5.99 -29.14 1.89
C ALA A 216 4.93 -29.26 0.77
N GLY A 217 4.66 -30.48 0.26
CA GLY A 217 3.65 -30.69 -0.77
C GLY A 217 2.21 -30.48 -0.27
N THR A 218 1.94 -30.84 0.99
CA THR A 218 0.64 -30.64 1.63
C THR A 218 0.36 -29.17 1.90
N ARG A 219 1.40 -28.41 2.28
CA ARG A 219 1.33 -26.96 2.53
C ARG A 219 0.81 -26.21 1.31
N GLN A 220 1.40 -26.44 0.13
CA GLN A 220 0.98 -25.71 -1.08
C GLN A 220 -0.49 -25.99 -1.43
N HIS A 221 -0.92 -27.25 -1.35
CA HIS A 221 -2.30 -27.61 -1.68
C HIS A 221 -3.31 -27.01 -0.68
N LEU A 222 -3.01 -27.06 0.62
CA LEU A 222 -3.84 -26.46 1.66
C LEU A 222 -3.93 -24.94 1.51
N ILE A 223 -2.80 -24.25 1.35
CA ILE A 223 -2.79 -22.78 1.21
C ILE A 223 -3.51 -22.37 -0.07
N THR A 224 -3.31 -23.07 -1.18
CA THR A 224 -3.99 -22.72 -2.44
C THR A 224 -5.51 -22.87 -2.27
N ALA A 225 -5.98 -23.99 -1.72
CA ALA A 225 -7.39 -24.19 -1.42
C ALA A 225 -7.94 -23.12 -0.46
N PHE A 226 -7.17 -22.77 0.57
CA PHE A 226 -7.53 -21.73 1.52
C PHE A 226 -7.67 -20.37 0.86
N CYS A 227 -6.70 -19.96 0.04
CA CYS A 227 -6.74 -18.72 -0.71
C CYS A 227 -7.91 -18.72 -1.71
N GLU A 228 -8.20 -19.85 -2.37
CA GLU A 228 -9.37 -19.97 -3.25
C GLU A 228 -10.67 -19.72 -2.48
N TYR A 229 -10.81 -20.34 -1.31
CA TYR A 229 -12.00 -20.16 -0.47
C TYR A 229 -12.14 -18.72 0.00
N LEU A 230 -11.06 -18.13 0.52
CA LEU A 230 -11.02 -16.76 0.99
C LEU A 230 -11.46 -15.78 -0.10
N LEU A 231 -10.88 -15.87 -1.29
CA LEU A 231 -11.22 -14.98 -2.40
C LEU A 231 -12.65 -15.15 -2.88
N LEU A 232 -13.19 -16.37 -2.87
CA LEU A 232 -14.59 -16.61 -3.20
C LEU A 232 -15.53 -15.96 -2.17
N LEU A 233 -15.20 -16.05 -0.89
CA LEU A 233 -15.93 -15.38 0.18
C LEU A 233 -15.87 -13.86 0.06
N ASP A 234 -14.72 -13.29 -0.29
CA ASP A 234 -14.58 -11.85 -0.48
C ASP A 234 -15.37 -11.33 -1.68
N VAL A 235 -15.36 -12.07 -2.80
CA VAL A 235 -16.20 -11.73 -3.94
C VAL A 235 -17.68 -11.81 -3.55
N THR A 236 -18.09 -12.86 -2.85
CA THR A 236 -19.47 -13.03 -2.38
C THR A 236 -19.89 -11.89 -1.45
N TYR A 237 -19.08 -11.59 -0.44
CA TYR A 237 -19.28 -10.47 0.46
C TYR A 237 -19.43 -9.17 -0.33
N LYS A 238 -18.54 -8.91 -1.29
CA LYS A 238 -18.54 -7.65 -2.03
C LYS A 238 -19.77 -7.49 -2.92
N VAL A 239 -20.27 -8.59 -3.48
CA VAL A 239 -21.53 -8.64 -4.22
C VAL A 239 -22.70 -8.30 -3.30
N LEU A 240 -22.80 -8.95 -2.14
CA LEU A 240 -23.86 -8.73 -1.16
C LEU A 240 -23.82 -7.30 -0.59
N GLU A 241 -22.65 -6.80 -0.23
CA GLU A 241 -22.43 -5.44 0.27
C GLU A 241 -22.93 -4.40 -0.76
N LYS A 242 -22.56 -4.59 -2.03
CA LYS A 242 -22.89 -3.67 -3.13
C LYS A 242 -24.40 -3.57 -3.38
N ASP A 243 -25.11 -4.69 -3.31
CA ASP A 243 -26.55 -4.75 -3.61
C ASP A 243 -27.43 -4.82 -2.35
N ARG A 244 -26.87 -4.61 -1.15
CA ARG A 244 -27.58 -4.67 0.14
C ARG A 244 -28.84 -3.81 0.20
N VAL A 245 -28.86 -2.70 -0.52
CA VAL A 245 -30.05 -1.83 -0.65
C VAL A 245 -30.80 -2.13 -1.95
N THR A 246 -30.07 -2.28 -3.05
CA THR A 246 -30.63 -2.47 -4.39
C THR A 246 -31.54 -3.70 -4.47
N HIS A 247 -31.17 -4.82 -3.84
CA HIS A 247 -31.96 -6.06 -3.92
C HIS A 247 -33.38 -5.91 -3.36
N LYS A 248 -33.59 -5.03 -2.37
CA LYS A 248 -34.90 -4.80 -1.76
C LYS A 248 -35.89 -4.16 -2.73
N HIS A 249 -35.40 -3.51 -3.78
CA HIS A 249 -36.20 -2.76 -4.75
C HIS A 249 -36.12 -3.33 -6.16
N ASN A 250 -35.30 -4.36 -6.38
CA ASN A 250 -35.15 -5.01 -7.67
C ASN A 250 -35.53 -6.48 -7.58
N HIS A 251 -36.71 -6.81 -8.12
CA HIS A 251 -37.25 -8.17 -8.12
C HIS A 251 -36.39 -9.18 -8.88
N GLU A 252 -35.59 -8.75 -9.86
CA GLU A 252 -34.72 -9.64 -10.65
C GLU A 252 -33.57 -10.22 -9.82
N ILE A 253 -33.08 -9.45 -8.84
CA ILE A 253 -31.95 -9.85 -8.00
C ILE A 253 -32.38 -10.25 -6.58
N TYR A 254 -33.65 -10.06 -6.21
CA TYR A 254 -34.13 -10.30 -4.84
C TYR A 254 -33.95 -11.77 -4.43
N ASP A 255 -34.46 -12.70 -5.25
CA ASP A 255 -34.37 -14.14 -4.96
C ASP A 255 -32.91 -14.62 -5.07
N LEU A 256 -32.17 -14.14 -6.07
CA LEU A 256 -30.74 -14.43 -6.22
C LEU A 256 -29.91 -13.95 -5.02
N TYR A 257 -30.23 -12.78 -4.49
CA TYR A 257 -29.55 -12.20 -3.34
C TYR A 257 -29.81 -13.04 -2.09
N LEU A 258 -31.07 -13.41 -1.82
CA LEU A 258 -31.41 -14.25 -0.68
C LEU A 258 -30.79 -15.64 -0.80
N ASP A 259 -30.80 -16.23 -2.00
CA ASP A 259 -30.21 -17.54 -2.25
C ASP A 259 -28.68 -17.53 -2.03
N LEU A 260 -27.99 -16.45 -2.42
CA LEU A 260 -26.56 -16.25 -2.16
C LEU A 260 -26.26 -15.90 -0.70
N GLU A 261 -27.13 -15.13 -0.04
CA GLU A 261 -26.94 -14.67 1.33
C GLU A 261 -27.07 -15.81 2.36
N GLN A 262 -27.97 -16.78 2.13
CA GLN A 262 -28.15 -17.92 3.03
C GLN A 262 -26.88 -18.72 3.32
N PRO A 263 -26.14 -19.26 2.32
CA PRO A 263 -24.91 -20.00 2.58
C PRO A 263 -23.80 -19.10 3.15
N TYR A 264 -23.88 -17.79 2.94
CA TYR A 264 -22.89 -16.84 3.47
C TYR A 264 -23.12 -16.51 4.96
N LYS A 265 -24.37 -16.30 5.40
CA LYS A 265 -24.73 -15.87 6.78
C LYS A 265 -24.85 -16.99 7.81
N VAL A 266 -25.07 -18.24 7.38
CA VAL A 266 -25.25 -19.38 8.31
C VAL A 266 -23.98 -19.64 9.15
N GLU A 267 -22.83 -19.16 8.71
CA GLU A 267 -21.59 -19.21 9.46
C GLU A 267 -21.39 -17.90 10.24
N ASN A 268 -20.97 -18.00 11.50
CA ASN A 268 -20.58 -16.90 12.41
C ASN A 268 -19.41 -16.03 11.90
N PHE A 269 -19.31 -15.80 10.60
CA PHE A 269 -18.52 -14.75 10.04
C PHE A 269 -19.16 -13.43 10.40
N SER A 270 -18.48 -12.64 11.23
CA SER A 270 -18.77 -11.23 11.35
C SER A 270 -18.78 -10.65 9.92
N ALA A 271 -19.93 -10.18 9.48
CA ALA A 271 -20.08 -9.43 8.23
C ALA A 271 -19.44 -8.03 8.35
N GLU A 272 -18.79 -7.72 9.49
CA GLU A 272 -18.31 -6.39 9.85
C GLU A 272 -16.77 -6.24 9.77
N GLY A 273 -16.05 -7.30 9.38
CA GLY A 273 -14.58 -7.25 9.24
C GLY A 273 -14.08 -6.94 7.82
N ASP A 274 -12.91 -6.27 7.72
CA ASP A 274 -12.16 -6.12 6.46
C ASP A 274 -11.53 -7.48 6.05
N PHE A 275 -11.05 -7.60 4.81
CA PHE A 275 -10.36 -8.79 4.27
C PHE A 275 -9.37 -9.41 5.27
N SER A 276 -8.57 -8.53 5.86
CA SER A 276 -7.60 -8.78 6.91
C SER A 276 -8.14 -9.57 8.11
N GLU A 277 -9.31 -9.19 8.59
CA GLU A 277 -9.94 -9.82 9.75
C GLU A 277 -10.55 -11.18 9.38
N ARG A 278 -11.16 -11.26 8.20
CA ARG A 278 -11.66 -12.52 7.63
C ARG A 278 -10.53 -13.55 7.45
N LEU A 279 -9.40 -13.12 6.90
CA LEU A 279 -8.19 -13.92 6.74
C LEU A 279 -7.72 -14.48 8.09
N LEU A 280 -7.65 -13.64 9.13
CA LEU A 280 -7.23 -14.01 10.47
C LEU A 280 -8.18 -15.06 11.10
N ASN A 281 -9.49 -14.80 11.04
CA ASN A 281 -10.51 -15.65 11.63
C ASN A 281 -10.54 -17.03 10.97
N LEU A 282 -10.46 -17.08 9.62
CA LEU A 282 -10.36 -18.33 8.88
C LEU A 282 -9.09 -19.10 9.20
N SER A 283 -7.95 -18.41 9.24
CA SER A 283 -6.66 -19.02 9.60
C SER A 283 -6.75 -19.68 10.96
N SER A 284 -7.23 -18.94 11.98
CA SER A 284 -7.36 -19.45 13.34
C SER A 284 -8.36 -20.61 13.44
N ARG A 285 -9.48 -20.56 12.70
CA ARG A 285 -10.45 -21.67 12.63
C ARG A 285 -9.82 -22.94 12.07
N ILE A 286 -9.17 -22.85 10.91
CA ILE A 286 -8.54 -24.00 10.25
C ILE A 286 -7.40 -24.56 11.11
N ALA A 287 -6.61 -23.69 11.75
CA ALA A 287 -5.57 -24.12 12.68
C ALA A 287 -6.17 -24.86 13.89
N SER A 288 -7.31 -24.41 14.41
CA SER A 288 -8.02 -25.09 15.51
C SER A 288 -8.56 -26.46 15.08
N GLU A 289 -9.27 -26.54 13.96
CA GLU A 289 -9.81 -27.79 13.44
C GLU A 289 -8.72 -28.80 13.11
N TYR A 290 -7.59 -28.31 12.57
CA TYR A 290 -6.41 -29.14 12.35
C TYR A 290 -5.88 -29.71 13.66
N ARG A 291 -5.72 -28.87 14.70
CA ARG A 291 -5.26 -29.31 16.03
C ARG A 291 -6.22 -30.32 16.68
N GLU A 292 -7.53 -30.14 16.53
CA GLU A 292 -8.52 -31.08 17.06
C GLU A 292 -8.50 -32.44 16.35
N LYS A 293 -8.42 -32.45 15.01
CA LYS A 293 -8.44 -33.71 14.23
C LYS A 293 -7.11 -34.46 14.27
N PHE A 294 -5.99 -33.75 14.34
CA PHE A 294 -4.66 -34.31 14.06
C PHE A 294 -3.64 -34.16 15.21
N GLY A 295 -3.97 -33.41 16.26
CA GLY A 295 -3.08 -33.21 17.41
C GLY A 295 -1.83 -32.36 17.08
N TYR A 296 -0.77 -32.51 17.89
CA TYR A 296 0.51 -31.80 17.74
C TYR A 296 1.57 -32.58 16.97
N SER A 297 1.20 -33.66 16.28
CA SER A 297 2.18 -34.51 15.58
C SER A 297 2.76 -33.77 14.37
N SER A 298 4.08 -33.61 14.36
CA SER A 298 4.82 -33.04 13.23
C SER A 298 4.85 -34.02 12.05
N GLU A 299 4.78 -33.51 10.81
CA GLU A 299 4.91 -34.25 9.54
C GLU A 299 3.71 -35.08 9.07
N ILE A 300 2.49 -34.68 9.41
CA ILE A 300 1.30 -35.35 8.88
C ILE A 300 1.17 -35.07 7.37
N LYS A 301 1.05 -36.14 6.58
CA LYS A 301 0.65 -36.05 5.17
C LYS A 301 -0.87 -36.05 5.11
N LEU A 302 -1.47 -34.88 4.86
CA LEU A 302 -2.90 -34.81 4.61
C LEU A 302 -3.18 -35.35 3.21
N SER A 303 -4.21 -36.19 3.07
CA SER A 303 -4.76 -36.51 1.76
C SER A 303 -5.52 -35.32 1.20
N THR A 304 -5.78 -35.32 -0.11
CA THR A 304 -6.64 -34.32 -0.76
C THR A 304 -8.02 -34.25 -0.09
N LYS A 305 -8.54 -35.37 0.41
CA LYS A 305 -9.83 -35.41 1.13
C LYS A 305 -9.75 -34.73 2.49
N ASP A 306 -8.64 -34.87 3.20
CA ASP A 306 -8.45 -34.23 4.52
C ASP A 306 -8.31 -32.72 4.37
N VAL A 307 -7.53 -32.26 3.38
CA VAL A 307 -7.43 -30.84 2.99
C VAL A 307 -8.81 -30.31 2.59
N THR A 308 -9.56 -31.09 1.81
CA THR A 308 -10.93 -30.73 1.45
C THR A 308 -11.79 -30.63 2.70
N SER A 309 -11.70 -31.54 3.66
CA SER A 309 -12.50 -31.49 4.90
C SER A 309 -12.13 -30.34 5.85
N LEU A 310 -10.90 -29.84 5.80
CA LEU A 310 -10.39 -28.76 6.65
C LEU A 310 -10.70 -27.37 6.09
N VAL A 311 -10.61 -27.20 4.77
CA VAL A 311 -10.88 -25.92 4.09
C VAL A 311 -12.32 -25.84 3.60
N TYR A 312 -12.86 -26.96 3.13
CA TYR A 312 -14.18 -27.13 2.53
C TYR A 312 -15.09 -27.95 3.46
N ALA A 313 -15.11 -27.61 4.76
CA ALA A 313 -16.15 -28.13 5.67
C ALA A 313 -17.58 -27.80 5.16
N HIS A 314 -17.69 -26.88 4.19
CA HIS A 314 -18.92 -26.41 3.57
C HIS A 314 -18.87 -26.51 2.03
N ASP A 315 -20.06 -26.44 1.43
CA ASP A 315 -20.27 -26.69 0.00
C ASP A 315 -19.83 -25.47 -0.84
N ILE A 316 -18.50 -25.25 -0.97
CA ILE A 316 -17.89 -24.23 -1.83
C ILE A 316 -18.40 -24.33 -3.27
N ARG A 317 -18.78 -25.54 -3.70
CA ARG A 317 -19.41 -25.74 -5.01
C ARG A 317 -20.77 -25.07 -5.06
N ALA A 318 -21.63 -25.29 -4.05
CA ALA A 318 -22.91 -24.60 -3.94
C ALA A 318 -22.72 -23.08 -3.85
N LEU A 319 -21.78 -22.58 -3.03
CA LEU A 319 -21.49 -21.15 -2.96
C LEU A 319 -21.03 -20.59 -4.32
N GLY A 320 -20.12 -21.29 -4.99
CA GLY A 320 -19.60 -20.89 -6.29
C GLY A 320 -20.65 -20.96 -7.40
N GLU A 321 -21.58 -21.92 -7.36
CA GLU A 321 -22.73 -22.00 -8.28
C GLU A 321 -23.70 -20.84 -8.07
N LYS A 322 -24.10 -20.59 -6.82
CA LYS A 322 -24.97 -19.47 -6.46
C LYS A 322 -24.35 -18.12 -6.80
N LEU A 323 -23.06 -17.97 -6.54
CA LEU A 323 -22.31 -16.78 -6.94
C LEU A 323 -22.32 -16.64 -8.46
N SER A 324 -22.08 -17.70 -9.21
CA SER A 324 -22.15 -17.68 -10.68
C SER A 324 -23.49 -17.17 -11.18
N ASN A 325 -24.59 -17.74 -10.67
CA ASN A 325 -25.95 -17.33 -11.05
C ASN A 325 -26.17 -15.84 -10.75
N TYR A 326 -25.68 -15.37 -9.60
CA TYR A 326 -25.76 -13.95 -9.26
C TYR A 326 -24.92 -13.07 -10.21
N LEU A 327 -23.74 -13.54 -10.62
CA LEU A 327 -22.82 -12.81 -11.49
C LEU A 327 -23.37 -12.62 -12.92
N GLU A 328 -24.40 -13.34 -13.35
CA GLU A 328 -25.13 -13.05 -14.60
C GLU A 328 -25.73 -11.63 -14.61
N THR A 329 -26.02 -11.08 -13.42
CA THR A 329 -26.56 -9.73 -13.24
C THR A 329 -25.47 -8.64 -13.26
N LYS A 330 -24.20 -9.05 -13.38
CA LYS A 330 -23.02 -8.19 -13.30
C LYS A 330 -22.24 -8.20 -14.60
N GLN A 331 -21.54 -7.10 -14.85
CA GLN A 331 -20.78 -6.95 -16.09
C GLN A 331 -19.40 -7.59 -15.98
N SER A 332 -18.69 -7.33 -14.88
CA SER A 332 -17.38 -7.92 -14.63
C SER A 332 -17.03 -7.93 -13.15
N VAL A 333 -16.18 -8.87 -12.76
CA VAL A 333 -15.60 -8.97 -11.42
C VAL A 333 -14.10 -8.73 -11.50
N TRP A 334 -13.61 -7.85 -10.63
CA TRP A 334 -12.19 -7.50 -10.54
C TRP A 334 -11.70 -7.75 -9.13
N ILE A 335 -10.68 -8.59 -8.99
CA ILE A 335 -9.89 -8.69 -7.77
C ILE A 335 -8.58 -7.95 -7.99
N LEU A 336 -8.30 -6.97 -7.14
CA LEU A 336 -7.09 -6.16 -7.21
C LEU A 336 -6.29 -6.35 -5.93
N PHE A 337 -5.02 -6.74 -6.04
CA PHE A 337 -4.11 -6.87 -4.91
C PHE A 337 -3.02 -5.80 -4.94
N ASP A 338 -2.83 -5.09 -3.82
CA ASP A 338 -1.71 -4.17 -3.61
C ASP A 338 -1.12 -4.37 -2.21
N ASN A 339 0.09 -3.85 -1.96
CA ASN A 339 0.79 -3.96 -0.68
C ASN A 339 1.04 -5.39 -0.18
N LEU A 340 1.05 -6.38 -1.08
CA LEU A 340 1.36 -7.78 -0.76
C LEU A 340 2.76 -7.96 -0.15
N ASP A 341 3.62 -6.95 -0.29
CA ASP A 341 5.01 -6.85 0.13
C ASP A 341 5.25 -6.17 1.49
N LYS A 342 4.22 -5.68 2.20
CA LYS A 342 4.41 -4.96 3.49
C LYS A 342 4.60 -5.86 4.72
N GLY A 343 4.50 -7.19 4.57
CA GLY A 343 4.54 -8.17 5.67
C GLY A 343 5.70 -9.08 5.80
N TRP A 344 6.80 -8.72 5.19
CA TRP A 344 7.94 -9.59 5.06
C TRP A 344 8.93 -9.05 6.08
N ASN A 345 9.45 -9.93 6.92
CA ASN A 345 10.34 -9.53 7.98
C ASN A 345 11.53 -8.75 7.40
N THR A 346 12.16 -7.93 8.24
CA THR A 346 13.45 -7.27 7.97
C THR A 346 14.57 -8.25 7.61
N GLY A 347 14.34 -9.57 7.75
CA GLY A 347 15.19 -10.67 7.30
C GLY A 347 15.02 -11.07 5.83
N GLY A 348 14.15 -10.39 5.07
CA GLY A 348 13.85 -10.68 3.68
C GLY A 348 12.72 -11.71 3.47
N VAL A 349 12.50 -12.07 2.20
CA VAL A 349 11.46 -13.02 1.80
C VAL A 349 11.87 -14.46 2.16
N ASP A 350 11.18 -15.08 3.13
CA ASP A 350 11.32 -16.51 3.41
C ASP A 350 10.72 -17.36 2.28
N GLU A 351 11.23 -18.58 2.08
CA GLU A 351 10.69 -19.55 1.12
C GLU A 351 9.20 -19.77 1.35
N ILE A 352 8.78 -19.77 2.61
CA ILE A 352 7.39 -19.95 3.00
C ILE A 352 6.52 -18.77 2.59
N ASP A 353 7.00 -17.54 2.77
CA ASP A 353 6.22 -16.38 2.42
C ASP A 353 6.01 -16.36 0.88
N ALA A 354 7.05 -16.71 0.11
CA ALA A 354 6.96 -16.89 -1.34
C ALA A 354 5.96 -17.97 -1.75
N ILE A 355 5.85 -19.07 -0.98
CA ILE A 355 4.81 -20.09 -1.19
C ILE A 355 3.42 -19.48 -1.00
N VAL A 356 3.18 -18.68 0.05
CA VAL A 356 1.87 -18.07 0.31
C VAL A 356 1.45 -17.15 -0.84
N LEU A 357 2.35 -16.27 -1.32
CA LEU A 357 2.05 -15.41 -2.46
C LEU A 357 1.79 -16.19 -3.74
N ARG A 358 2.59 -17.23 -3.99
CA ARG A 358 2.38 -18.11 -5.13
C ARG A 358 0.99 -18.73 -5.07
N CYS A 359 0.61 -19.32 -3.94
CA CYS A 359 -0.70 -19.92 -3.73
C CYS A 359 -1.83 -18.91 -3.90
N LEU A 360 -1.67 -17.67 -3.41
CA LEU A 360 -2.66 -16.61 -3.55
C LEU A 360 -2.89 -16.23 -5.02
N VAL A 361 -1.79 -16.08 -5.78
CA VAL A 361 -1.86 -15.75 -7.22
C VAL A 361 -2.41 -16.94 -8.01
N GLU A 362 -1.98 -18.17 -7.71
CA GLU A 362 -2.49 -19.40 -8.32
C GLU A 362 -4.00 -19.56 -8.08
N ALA A 363 -4.46 -19.29 -6.85
CA ALA A 363 -5.87 -19.30 -6.48
C ALA A 363 -6.68 -18.28 -7.29
N GLY A 364 -6.22 -17.03 -7.36
CA GLY A 364 -6.87 -15.99 -8.16
C GLY A 364 -6.99 -16.36 -9.64
N ARG A 365 -5.94 -16.96 -10.23
CA ARG A 365 -5.96 -17.45 -11.63
C ARG A 365 -6.90 -18.61 -11.83
N LYS A 366 -6.99 -19.52 -10.85
CA LYS A 366 -7.92 -20.65 -10.95
C LYS A 366 -9.36 -20.17 -10.91
N ILE A 367 -9.70 -19.27 -9.99
CA ILE A 367 -11.02 -18.64 -9.92
C ILE A 367 -11.34 -17.94 -11.23
N GLU A 368 -10.40 -17.14 -11.77
CA GLU A 368 -10.58 -16.47 -13.07
C GLU A 368 -10.90 -17.46 -14.19
N ARG A 369 -10.15 -18.57 -14.29
CA ARG A 369 -10.40 -19.61 -15.31
C ARG A 369 -11.75 -20.29 -15.11
N ASP A 370 -12.10 -20.64 -13.88
CA ASP A 370 -13.32 -21.40 -13.60
C ASP A 370 -14.59 -20.55 -13.78
N ILE A 371 -14.53 -19.26 -13.42
CA ILE A 371 -15.61 -18.30 -13.66
C ILE A 371 -15.73 -17.95 -15.15
N ARG A 372 -14.61 -17.80 -15.88
CA ARG A 372 -14.64 -17.55 -17.34
C ARG A 372 -15.21 -18.72 -18.13
N LYS A 373 -15.02 -19.97 -17.68
CA LYS A 373 -15.69 -21.15 -18.28
C LYS A 373 -17.22 -21.08 -18.17
N ARG A 374 -17.75 -20.31 -17.22
CA ARG A 374 -19.18 -20.06 -17.01
C ARG A 374 -19.64 -18.76 -17.68
N ASP A 375 -18.88 -18.26 -18.65
CA ASP A 375 -19.18 -17.07 -19.47
C ASP A 375 -19.30 -15.74 -18.70
N HIS A 376 -18.62 -15.64 -17.55
CA HIS A 376 -18.52 -14.38 -16.81
C HIS A 376 -17.16 -13.70 -17.04
N THR A 377 -17.17 -12.37 -17.10
CA THR A 377 -15.94 -11.58 -17.18
C THR A 377 -15.32 -11.44 -15.80
N PHE A 378 -14.15 -12.03 -15.62
CA PHE A 378 -13.38 -12.00 -14.37
C PHE A 378 -11.93 -11.61 -14.65
N HIS A 379 -11.39 -10.74 -13.80
CA HIS A 379 -10.00 -10.28 -13.86
C HIS A 379 -9.36 -10.31 -12.46
N CYS A 380 -8.21 -10.95 -12.36
CA CYS A 380 -7.37 -10.92 -11.17
C CYS A 380 -6.07 -10.18 -11.49
N VAL A 381 -5.87 -9.01 -10.88
CA VAL A 381 -4.67 -8.19 -11.10
C VAL A 381 -3.88 -8.10 -9.80
N VAL A 382 -2.64 -8.57 -9.84
CA VAL A 382 -1.74 -8.61 -8.70
C VAL A 382 -0.59 -7.63 -8.92
N LEU A 383 -0.41 -6.69 -7.99
CA LEU A 383 0.71 -5.74 -8.00
C LEU A 383 1.77 -6.16 -6.98
N ILE A 384 3.02 -6.34 -7.43
CA ILE A 384 4.13 -6.77 -6.57
C ILE A 384 5.43 -6.02 -6.88
N ARG A 385 6.34 -5.99 -5.90
CA ARG A 385 7.69 -5.45 -6.09
C ARG A 385 8.55 -6.36 -6.97
N ASN A 386 9.58 -5.77 -7.61
CA ASN A 386 10.50 -6.47 -8.50
C ASN A 386 11.32 -7.58 -7.81
N ASP A 387 11.80 -7.32 -6.60
CA ASP A 387 12.54 -8.25 -5.75
C ASP A 387 11.67 -9.44 -5.35
N VAL A 388 10.44 -9.18 -4.90
CA VAL A 388 9.45 -10.22 -4.57
C VAL A 388 9.13 -11.09 -5.80
N TYR A 389 8.88 -10.46 -6.95
CA TYR A 389 8.65 -11.18 -8.20
C TYR A 389 9.80 -12.11 -8.56
N LYS A 390 11.05 -11.67 -8.41
CA LYS A 390 12.22 -12.49 -8.73
C LYS A 390 12.34 -13.71 -7.81
N HIS A 391 12.02 -13.55 -6.53
CA HIS A 391 11.98 -14.67 -5.60
C HIS A 391 10.88 -15.68 -5.99
N LEU A 392 9.71 -15.20 -6.41
CA LEU A 392 8.64 -16.05 -6.94
C LEU A 392 9.06 -16.80 -8.21
N MET A 393 9.84 -16.18 -9.11
CA MET A 393 10.33 -16.84 -10.34
C MET A 393 11.32 -17.96 -10.05
N LYS A 394 12.22 -17.77 -9.08
CA LYS A 394 13.26 -18.77 -8.76
C LYS A 394 12.66 -20.09 -8.27
N SER A 395 11.48 -20.05 -7.66
CA SER A 395 10.83 -21.20 -7.04
C SER A 395 9.76 -21.87 -7.92
N SER A 396 9.45 -21.35 -9.11
CA SER A 396 8.43 -21.93 -10.00
C SER A 396 8.75 -21.73 -11.49
N ALA A 397 8.75 -22.82 -12.25
CA ALA A 397 8.96 -22.80 -13.71
C ALA A 397 7.75 -22.26 -14.51
N ASP A 398 6.55 -22.23 -13.92
CA ASP A 398 5.31 -21.92 -14.64
C ASP A 398 4.93 -20.43 -14.65
N TYR A 399 5.54 -19.63 -13.77
CA TYR A 399 5.25 -18.21 -13.60
C TYR A 399 5.77 -17.32 -14.76
N GLY A 400 6.58 -17.89 -15.66
CA GLY A 400 7.01 -17.24 -16.90
C GLY A 400 5.91 -17.12 -17.96
N LYS A 401 4.74 -17.74 -17.76
CA LYS A 401 3.57 -17.69 -18.67
C LYS A 401 2.57 -16.58 -18.32
N ASP A 402 2.88 -15.73 -17.34
CA ASP A 402 2.00 -14.64 -16.91
C ASP A 402 2.01 -13.45 -17.88
N MET A 403 0.82 -12.88 -18.10
CA MET A 403 0.70 -11.66 -18.88
C MET A 403 1.13 -10.48 -18.00
N ARG A 404 2.41 -10.14 -18.09
CA ARG A 404 3.07 -9.15 -17.23
C ARG A 404 3.06 -7.75 -17.84
N ALA A 405 2.87 -6.75 -16.99
CA ALA A 405 3.28 -5.37 -17.23
C ALA A 405 4.40 -4.97 -16.27
N VAL A 406 5.44 -4.35 -16.81
CA VAL A 406 6.55 -3.79 -16.02
C VAL A 406 6.34 -2.29 -15.91
N LEU A 407 6.23 -1.79 -14.68
CA LEU A 407 6.26 -0.36 -14.41
C LEU A 407 7.72 0.07 -14.28
N ASP A 408 8.28 0.42 -15.43
CA ASP A 408 9.62 0.99 -15.55
C ASP A 408 9.53 2.33 -16.26
N TRP A 409 10.20 3.33 -15.71
CA TRP A 409 10.18 4.70 -16.21
C TRP A 409 11.53 4.96 -16.87
N THR A 410 11.74 4.45 -18.08
CA THR A 410 13.04 4.58 -18.76
C THR A 410 13.21 5.88 -19.51
N ASP A 411 12.10 6.57 -19.81
CA ASP A 411 12.06 7.79 -20.59
C ASP A 411 11.85 9.02 -19.69
N PRO A 412 12.81 9.96 -19.65
CA PRO A 412 12.67 11.23 -18.92
C PRO A 412 11.42 12.02 -19.31
N ASP A 413 11.00 11.97 -20.58
CA ASP A 413 9.85 12.73 -21.07
C ASP A 413 8.54 12.23 -20.46
N MET A 414 8.45 10.95 -20.12
CA MET A 414 7.30 10.44 -19.35
C MET A 414 7.24 11.07 -17.95
N LEU A 415 8.37 11.27 -17.29
CA LEU A 415 8.43 11.92 -15.97
C LEU A 415 8.09 13.41 -16.06
N ARG A 416 8.54 14.09 -17.13
CA ARG A 416 8.13 15.47 -17.44
C ARG A 416 6.64 15.57 -17.65
N GLU A 417 6.05 14.68 -18.45
CA GLU A 417 4.61 14.68 -18.70
C GLU A 417 3.81 14.38 -17.42
N MET A 418 4.27 13.44 -16.60
CA MET A 418 3.65 13.17 -15.29
C MET A 418 3.68 14.40 -14.38
N LEU A 419 4.79 15.12 -14.35
CA LEU A 419 4.92 16.37 -13.59
C LEU A 419 4.06 17.48 -14.20
N ARG A 420 4.02 17.61 -15.53
CA ARG A 420 3.19 18.59 -16.26
C ARG A 420 1.72 18.44 -15.88
N LEU A 421 1.17 17.23 -15.98
CA LEU A 421 -0.24 16.96 -15.64
C LEU A 421 -0.57 17.39 -14.21
N ARG A 422 0.36 17.16 -13.27
CA ARG A 422 0.21 17.57 -11.87
C ARG A 422 0.27 19.08 -11.68
N LEU A 423 1.24 19.76 -12.30
CA LEU A 423 1.40 21.20 -12.20
C LEU A 423 0.21 21.94 -12.82
N VAL A 424 -0.19 21.56 -14.03
CA VAL A 424 -1.33 22.14 -14.73
C VAL A 424 -2.63 21.94 -13.97
N SER A 425 -2.83 20.77 -13.34
CA SER A 425 -4.02 20.53 -12.55
C SER A 425 -4.10 21.35 -11.26
N GLY A 426 -3.00 21.89 -10.76
CA GLY A 426 -2.98 22.65 -9.51
C GLY A 426 -2.63 24.12 -9.67
N ILE A 427 -2.59 24.64 -10.90
CA ILE A 427 -2.59 26.07 -11.19
C ILE A 427 -3.96 26.47 -11.72
N ASP A 428 -4.66 27.32 -10.98
CA ASP A 428 -5.97 27.81 -11.38
C ASP A 428 -5.86 28.71 -12.63
N GLY A 429 -6.74 28.46 -13.61
CA GLY A 429 -6.87 29.30 -14.81
C GLY A 429 -5.83 29.05 -15.91
N ILE A 430 -4.96 28.07 -15.76
CA ILE A 430 -4.06 27.62 -16.84
C ILE A 430 -4.78 26.66 -17.80
N ASP A 431 -4.46 26.79 -19.09
CA ASP A 431 -4.94 25.87 -20.12
C ASP A 431 -4.32 24.47 -19.95
N ARG A 432 -5.12 23.43 -20.16
CA ARG A 432 -4.69 22.03 -19.95
C ARG A 432 -3.67 21.56 -20.98
N ASP A 433 -3.64 22.21 -22.13
CA ASP A 433 -2.78 21.87 -23.26
C ASP A 433 -1.44 22.65 -23.25
N VAL A 434 -1.17 23.44 -22.21
CA VAL A 434 0.12 24.14 -22.03
C VAL A 434 1.27 23.13 -21.94
N SER A 435 2.37 23.43 -22.62
CA SER A 435 3.55 22.57 -22.67
C SER A 435 4.28 22.53 -21.32
N PHE A 436 5.07 21.47 -21.09
CA PHE A 436 5.86 21.35 -19.87
C PHE A 436 6.83 22.52 -19.71
N GLU A 437 7.52 22.92 -20.77
CA GLU A 437 8.54 23.97 -20.77
C GLU A 437 7.94 25.34 -20.39
N GLN A 438 6.72 25.61 -20.83
CA GLN A 438 6.02 26.85 -20.50
C GLN A 438 5.70 26.90 -19.00
N VAL A 439 5.04 25.86 -18.48
CA VAL A 439 4.70 25.76 -17.04
C VAL A 439 5.96 25.75 -16.17
N TRP A 440 6.99 25.03 -16.61
CA TRP A 440 8.25 24.90 -15.87
C TRP A 440 9.00 26.22 -15.78
N ARG A 441 9.02 27.02 -16.86
CA ARG A 441 9.64 28.36 -16.87
C ARG A 441 8.97 29.34 -15.92
N ASP A 442 7.69 29.17 -15.59
CA ASP A 442 7.02 30.04 -14.63
C ASP A 442 7.32 29.65 -13.18
N ILE A 443 7.69 28.39 -12.95
CA ILE A 443 7.81 27.79 -11.60
C ILE A 443 9.26 27.59 -11.15
N CYS A 444 10.19 27.28 -12.07
CA CYS A 444 11.57 26.90 -11.76
C CYS A 444 12.59 27.52 -12.73
N VAL A 445 13.76 27.92 -12.23
CA VAL A 445 14.83 28.46 -13.10
C VAL A 445 15.19 27.44 -14.16
N SER A 446 15.55 27.89 -15.37
CA SER A 446 15.78 26.97 -16.48
C SER A 446 16.99 26.08 -16.29
N HIS A 447 18.05 26.59 -15.66
CA HIS A 447 19.32 25.88 -15.53
C HIS A 447 19.84 26.00 -14.10
N TYR A 448 20.55 24.96 -13.65
CA TYR A 448 21.31 24.92 -12.41
C TYR A 448 22.68 24.31 -12.72
N HIS A 449 23.76 25.01 -12.42
CA HIS A 449 25.13 24.62 -12.79
C HIS A 449 25.34 24.29 -14.28
N GLY A 450 24.56 24.93 -15.18
CA GLY A 450 24.65 24.73 -16.63
C GLY A 450 23.86 23.52 -17.16
N GLU A 451 23.17 22.77 -16.29
CA GLU A 451 22.27 21.66 -16.64
C GLU A 451 20.82 22.16 -16.61
N ASP A 452 19.94 21.69 -17.50
CA ASP A 452 18.51 22.00 -17.42
C ASP A 452 17.95 21.48 -16.09
N THR A 453 17.14 22.28 -15.40
CA THR A 453 16.70 21.90 -14.03
C THR A 453 15.74 20.72 -14.00
N SER A 454 14.98 20.48 -15.08
CA SER A 454 14.11 19.30 -15.16
C SER A 454 14.94 18.02 -15.33
N ASP A 455 15.96 18.05 -16.19
CA ASP A 455 16.94 16.97 -16.33
C ASP A 455 17.66 16.73 -14.99
N TYR A 456 18.13 17.81 -14.36
CA TYR A 456 18.86 17.76 -13.09
C TYR A 456 18.10 17.00 -12.00
N ILE A 457 16.80 17.29 -11.87
CA ILE A 457 15.92 16.61 -10.91
C ILE A 457 15.68 15.15 -11.31
N ILE A 458 15.40 14.88 -12.59
CA ILE A 458 15.06 13.54 -13.08
C ILE A 458 16.23 12.58 -12.93
N GLU A 459 17.44 12.96 -13.34
CA GLU A 459 18.63 12.12 -13.28
C GLU A 459 18.97 11.70 -11.84
N ARG A 460 18.66 12.57 -10.86
CA ARG A 460 18.92 12.35 -9.43
C ARG A 460 17.73 11.70 -8.71
N SER A 461 16.66 11.37 -9.44
CA SER A 461 15.45 10.75 -8.91
C SER A 461 15.37 9.24 -9.11
N LEU A 462 16.46 8.58 -9.52
CA LEU A 462 16.51 7.14 -9.81
C LEU A 462 15.47 6.67 -10.84
N MET A 463 15.00 7.58 -11.71
CA MET A 463 13.88 7.37 -12.60
C MET A 463 12.61 6.85 -11.89
N ARG A 464 12.31 7.40 -10.69
CA ARG A 464 11.09 7.06 -9.92
C ARG A 464 10.19 8.29 -9.81
N PRO A 465 8.90 8.21 -10.20
CA PRO A 465 7.95 9.33 -10.06
C PRO A 465 7.89 9.91 -8.65
N ARG A 466 7.86 9.05 -7.61
CA ARG A 466 7.83 9.49 -6.20
C ARG A 466 9.03 10.39 -5.88
N ASN A 467 10.20 10.03 -6.37
CA ASN A 467 11.45 10.74 -6.08
C ASN A 467 11.51 12.11 -6.78
N VAL A 468 11.02 12.19 -8.02
CA VAL A 468 10.86 13.48 -8.73
C VAL A 468 9.95 14.41 -7.93
N LEU A 469 8.82 13.89 -7.45
CA LEU A 469 7.88 14.67 -6.64
C LEU A 469 8.47 15.08 -5.29
N LYS A 470 9.23 14.21 -4.62
CA LYS A 470 9.91 14.53 -3.34
C LYS A 470 10.98 15.60 -3.50
N PHE A 471 11.84 15.48 -4.51
CA PHE A 471 12.83 16.51 -4.81
C PHE A 471 12.11 17.84 -5.06
N PHE A 472 11.18 17.87 -6.01
CA PHE A 472 10.45 19.09 -6.34
C PHE A 472 9.73 19.69 -5.12
N ALA A 473 9.12 18.86 -4.26
CA ALA A 473 8.49 19.29 -3.02
C ALA A 473 9.46 20.01 -2.07
N HIS A 474 10.66 19.46 -1.88
CA HIS A 474 11.70 20.07 -1.03
C HIS A 474 12.15 21.42 -1.59
N SER A 475 12.49 21.48 -2.87
CA SER A 475 12.90 22.74 -3.52
C SER A 475 11.81 23.81 -3.45
N LYS A 476 10.56 23.44 -3.76
CA LYS A 476 9.42 24.34 -3.62
C LYS A 476 9.20 24.77 -2.16
N GLY A 477 9.40 23.86 -1.20
CA GLY A 477 9.28 24.15 0.23
C GLY A 477 10.24 25.25 0.67
N PHE A 478 11.51 25.19 0.26
CA PHE A 478 12.47 26.25 0.50
C PHE A 478 12.07 27.57 -0.16
N ALA A 479 11.69 27.53 -1.44
CA ALA A 479 11.24 28.72 -2.17
C ALA A 479 10.05 29.41 -1.46
N ASN A 480 9.08 28.63 -0.99
CA ASN A 480 7.94 29.13 -0.23
C ASN A 480 8.34 29.76 1.10
N ASN A 481 9.26 29.13 1.85
CA ASN A 481 9.75 29.64 3.13
C ASN A 481 10.46 30.99 2.98
N PHE A 482 11.14 31.21 1.86
CA PHE A 482 11.82 32.47 1.53
C PHE A 482 10.93 33.45 0.72
N ASN A 483 9.65 33.12 0.51
CA ASN A 483 8.69 33.92 -0.28
C ASN A 483 9.17 34.21 -1.71
N HIS A 484 9.90 33.28 -2.32
CA HIS A 484 10.29 33.39 -3.71
C HIS A 484 9.06 33.22 -4.62
N ASN A 485 9.01 33.99 -5.71
CA ASN A 485 7.96 33.83 -6.73
C ASN A 485 8.19 32.59 -7.60
N LYS A 486 9.41 32.06 -7.61
CA LYS A 486 9.91 31.02 -8.48
C LYS A 486 11.04 30.28 -7.76
N ILE A 487 11.18 28.97 -7.98
CA ILE A 487 12.26 28.16 -7.42
C ILE A 487 13.58 28.59 -8.05
N ASP A 488 14.53 29.05 -7.22
CA ASP A 488 15.85 29.50 -7.65
C ASP A 488 16.96 28.43 -7.43
N GLU A 489 18.19 28.76 -7.82
CA GLU A 489 19.33 27.84 -7.66
C GLU A 489 19.62 27.50 -6.19
N THR A 490 19.38 28.42 -5.25
CA THR A 490 19.63 28.20 -3.82
C THR A 490 18.58 27.28 -3.20
N ASP A 491 17.34 27.33 -3.69
CA ASP A 491 16.26 26.44 -3.31
C ASP A 491 16.49 25.03 -3.86
N ILE A 492 17.03 24.91 -5.09
CA ILE A 492 17.45 23.63 -5.66
C ILE A 492 18.58 23.02 -4.84
N GLU A 493 19.61 23.81 -4.49
CA GLU A 493 20.75 23.36 -3.69
C GLU A 493 20.34 22.87 -2.29
N LYS A 494 19.42 23.58 -1.62
CA LYS A 494 18.87 23.15 -0.33
C LYS A 494 17.94 21.94 -0.49
N GLY A 495 17.12 21.96 -1.55
CA GLY A 495 16.16 20.91 -1.85
C GLY A 495 16.82 19.56 -2.11
N ILE A 496 17.90 19.53 -2.91
CA ILE A 496 18.66 18.29 -3.16
C ILE A 496 19.30 17.74 -1.88
N LYS A 497 19.82 18.61 -0.99
CA LYS A 497 20.39 18.18 0.29
C LYS A 497 19.34 17.55 1.21
N ALA A 498 18.14 18.12 1.26
CA ALA A 498 17.03 17.56 2.04
C ALA A 498 16.54 16.24 1.43
N TYR A 499 16.30 16.22 0.12
CA TYR A 499 15.86 15.04 -0.62
C TYR A 499 16.87 13.89 -0.56
N SER A 500 18.18 14.17 -0.66
CA SER A 500 19.21 13.12 -0.62
C SER A 500 19.28 12.43 0.74
N GLN A 501 19.04 13.16 1.84
CA GLN A 501 18.93 12.56 3.18
C GLN A 501 17.72 11.63 3.27
N ASP A 502 16.56 12.05 2.75
CA ASP A 502 15.36 11.21 2.75
C ASP A 502 15.57 9.95 1.91
N LEU A 503 16.17 10.12 0.72
CA LEU A 503 16.49 9.03 -0.19
C LEU A 503 17.48 8.05 0.45
N LEU A 504 18.48 8.52 1.19
CA LEU A 504 19.46 7.67 1.86
C LEU A 504 18.77 6.71 2.85
N VAL A 505 17.89 7.24 3.70
CA VAL A 505 17.14 6.44 4.68
C VAL A 505 16.19 5.47 3.97
N GLU A 506 15.49 5.91 2.93
CA GLU A 506 14.61 5.05 2.15
C GLU A 506 15.37 3.90 1.46
N LEU A 507 16.50 4.19 0.84
CA LEU A 507 17.31 3.20 0.17
C LEU A 507 17.96 2.25 1.16
N ASP A 508 18.36 2.72 2.34
CA ASP A 508 18.90 1.87 3.40
C ASP A 508 17.84 0.87 3.87
N HIS A 509 16.60 1.33 4.13
CA HIS A 509 15.49 0.44 4.44
C HIS A 509 15.20 -0.53 3.27
N GLU A 510 15.15 -0.05 2.02
CA GLU A 510 14.95 -0.90 0.84
C GLU A 510 16.06 -1.94 0.66
N LEU A 511 17.31 -1.60 1.02
CA LEU A 511 18.43 -2.53 0.97
C LEU A 511 18.40 -3.53 2.11
N ASN A 512 18.08 -3.10 3.34
CA ASN A 512 17.95 -3.98 4.49
C ASN A 512 16.83 -5.00 4.30
N ASP A 513 15.71 -4.61 3.67
CA ASP A 513 14.63 -5.52 3.27
C ASP A 513 15.13 -6.70 2.41
N VAL A 514 16.16 -6.47 1.58
CA VAL A 514 16.65 -7.47 0.62
C VAL A 514 17.95 -8.15 1.06
N TYR A 515 18.80 -7.41 1.78
CA TYR A 515 20.11 -7.82 2.25
C TYR A 515 20.31 -7.47 3.74
N PRO A 516 19.63 -8.19 4.65
CA PRO A 516 19.72 -7.92 6.10
C PRO A 516 21.15 -8.08 6.66
N SER A 517 22.01 -8.84 5.96
CA SER A 517 23.41 -9.08 6.34
C SER A 517 24.34 -7.88 6.08
N ALA A 518 23.82 -6.78 5.54
CA ALA A 518 24.59 -5.58 5.22
C ALA A 518 23.93 -4.30 5.76
N PRO A 519 23.65 -4.22 7.08
CA PRO A 519 23.04 -3.04 7.68
C PRO A 519 23.95 -1.83 7.49
N ASP A 520 23.38 -0.66 7.22
CA ASP A 520 24.12 0.60 7.07
C ASP A 520 25.14 0.64 5.93
N LEU A 521 25.03 -0.26 4.93
CA LEU A 521 25.97 -0.33 3.81
C LEU A 521 26.14 1.01 3.11
N LEU A 522 25.06 1.77 2.92
CA LEU A 522 25.10 3.08 2.26
C LEU A 522 25.90 4.10 3.06
N TYR A 523 25.87 4.04 4.39
CA TYR A 523 26.64 4.94 5.25
C TYR A 523 28.13 4.67 5.15
N SER A 524 28.55 3.42 4.89
CA SER A 524 29.97 3.09 4.63
C SER A 524 30.53 3.79 3.39
N LEU A 525 29.67 4.23 2.46
CA LEU A 525 30.06 4.93 1.24
C LEU A 525 30.24 6.44 1.44
N LEU A 526 29.86 7.02 2.58
CA LEU A 526 29.89 8.48 2.79
C LEU A 526 31.29 9.07 2.66
N ASP A 527 32.31 8.36 3.16
CA ASP A 527 33.72 8.79 3.08
C ASP A 527 34.45 8.17 1.87
N SER A 528 33.71 7.51 0.99
CA SER A 528 34.28 6.82 -0.17
C SER A 528 34.54 7.78 -1.34
N LYS A 529 35.42 7.37 -2.24
CA LYS A 529 35.67 8.12 -3.48
C LYS A 529 34.45 8.04 -4.39
N PRO A 530 34.13 9.08 -5.19
CA PRO A 530 33.01 9.06 -6.13
C PRO A 530 33.07 7.93 -7.17
N VAL A 531 34.29 7.44 -7.45
CA VAL A 531 34.54 6.31 -8.34
C VAL A 531 35.30 5.25 -7.57
N LEU A 532 34.75 4.05 -7.54
CA LEU A 532 35.30 2.90 -6.84
C LEU A 532 35.60 1.78 -7.84
N THR A 533 36.74 1.12 -7.64
CA THR A 533 37.00 -0.15 -8.32
C THR A 533 36.13 -1.25 -7.72
N LYS A 534 35.87 -2.32 -8.50
CA LYS A 534 35.11 -3.49 -8.03
C LYS A 534 35.68 -4.09 -6.74
N LEU A 535 37.01 -4.07 -6.58
CA LEU A 535 37.70 -4.57 -5.39
C LEU A 535 37.47 -3.67 -4.17
N GLU A 536 37.54 -2.35 -4.32
CA GLU A 536 37.27 -1.40 -3.24
C GLU A 536 35.81 -1.50 -2.77
N LEU A 537 34.87 -1.59 -3.72
CA LEU A 537 33.45 -1.77 -3.42
C LEU A 537 33.19 -3.09 -2.67
N PHE A 538 33.76 -4.21 -3.14
CA PHE A 538 33.65 -5.49 -2.43
C PHE A 538 34.32 -5.47 -1.06
N GLY A 539 35.44 -4.76 -0.91
CA GLY A 539 36.09 -4.55 0.39
C GLY A 539 35.18 -3.82 1.38
N MET A 540 34.50 -2.76 0.92
CA MET A 540 33.53 -2.03 1.75
C MET A 540 32.31 -2.88 2.11
N ILE A 541 31.72 -3.58 1.13
CA ILE A 541 30.61 -4.51 1.40
C ILE A 541 31.03 -5.57 2.45
N ARG A 542 32.28 -6.07 2.37
CA ARG A 542 32.82 -7.02 3.37
C ARG A 542 32.93 -6.42 4.76
N SER A 543 33.36 -5.16 4.85
CA SER A 543 33.59 -4.47 6.12
C SER A 543 32.31 -4.29 6.95
N VAL A 544 31.16 -4.27 6.28
CA VAL A 544 29.82 -4.13 6.88
C VAL A 544 29.22 -5.51 7.26
N GLY A 545 29.94 -6.61 7.02
CA GLY A 545 29.53 -7.95 7.45
C GLY A 545 28.82 -8.79 6.38
N ALA A 546 28.70 -8.32 5.14
CA ALA A 546 28.11 -9.12 4.07
C ALA A 546 28.98 -10.33 3.70
N THR A 547 28.33 -11.47 3.50
CA THR A 547 28.99 -12.72 3.12
C THR A 547 29.51 -12.66 1.69
N SER A 548 30.59 -13.39 1.40
CA SER A 548 31.21 -13.45 0.06
C SER A 548 30.24 -13.86 -1.05
N ALA A 549 29.18 -14.60 -0.72
CA ALA A 549 28.14 -15.03 -1.66
C ALA A 549 27.15 -13.92 -2.05
N ALA A 550 26.89 -12.95 -1.16
CA ALA A 550 25.95 -11.85 -1.39
C ALA A 550 26.60 -10.66 -2.13
N MET A 551 27.93 -10.52 -2.07
CA MET A 551 28.66 -9.36 -2.62
C MET A 551 28.39 -9.05 -4.10
N PRO A 552 28.38 -10.03 -5.03
CA PRO A 552 28.16 -9.71 -6.44
C PRO A 552 26.76 -9.15 -6.69
N ALA A 553 25.75 -9.69 -6.00
CA ALA A 553 24.35 -9.24 -6.14
C ALA A 553 24.12 -7.85 -5.56
N ILE A 554 24.76 -7.55 -4.42
CA ILE A 554 24.74 -6.23 -3.79
C ILE A 554 25.43 -5.19 -4.68
N ALA A 555 26.65 -5.48 -5.15
CA ALA A 555 27.48 -4.51 -5.88
C ALA A 555 26.96 -4.17 -7.28
N GLU A 556 26.33 -5.13 -7.98
CA GLU A 556 25.84 -4.85 -9.33
C GLU A 556 24.59 -3.96 -9.30
N GLY A 557 23.96 -3.73 -8.14
CA GLY A 557 22.59 -3.19 -8.06
C GLY A 557 21.57 -4.03 -8.83
N LYS A 558 22.04 -5.13 -9.44
CA LYS A 558 21.30 -6.15 -10.13
C LYS A 558 20.84 -7.11 -9.06
N HIS A 559 19.60 -6.89 -8.64
CA HIS A 559 18.72 -8.03 -8.77
C HIS A 559 18.71 -8.36 -10.27
N GLY A 560 19.36 -9.45 -10.69
CA GLY A 560 19.21 -10.01 -12.04
C GLY A 560 17.75 -10.29 -12.33
#